data_AF-A0AAV8WT68-F1
#
_entry.id   AF-A0AAV8WT68-F1
#
_cell.length_a   1.000
_cell.length_b   1.000
_cell.length_c   1.000
_cell.angle_alpha   90.00
_cell.angle_beta   90.00
_cell.angle_gamma   90.00
#
_symmetry.space_group_name_H-M   'P 1'
#
loop_
_entity.id
_entity.type
_entity.pdbx_description
1 polymer ?
#
loop_
_entity_poly.entity_id
_entity_poly.type
_entity_poly.pdbx_seq_one_letter_code
_entity_poly.pdbx_strand_id
1 'polypeptide(L)'
;MAKGKGKGKEKKGKKKAEIDPNALTEVDKTFYELQIADLNRKLARLRTLTQELEDKNEELKQSNEKLDEDRSDIIIYLKRMLQEKIDEIKELEERVTALQESMQNTTEDFEEKIAEMEQEYKQMHEQLTSEIKLLEGKLNSLEEFRTQRDDLLKKFENQENEMEAQEKRHKRELYEIERKFIISKDQLKKDMEAEVITTFHSNASIKKRDITIKQQIIERLTDDHKFMSDLLDRYRRYQKEVFNSRNDIKAINDKNKQLEYKNKILEQNLHHIRCERTATQADLIYTKEENGRLNAILIEAVSCIKDALTVRTESEESLRSAKRENFLNSLFALLSKAKDEKIRRPSLDTIDSMEATYTRGDLGFIPKPVELRSKIPTKRHMDSQTGISFDEYLMYVETTQSRKSYSVEGEEQSIPDSHIVVHEGKPSVLFFDESEIVEEESEASNKIDIFGVEEEEDQPSGVVTPLEASPSEAPTVEGESPGAQSEGDNPESP
;
A
#
# COMPACT_ATOMS: atom_id res chain seq x y z
N MET A 1 33.10 -23.05 -137.84
CA MET A 1 33.51 -23.22 -139.26
C MET A 1 33.17 -24.65 -139.72
N ALA A 2 33.33 -24.96 -141.02
CA ALA A 2 33.25 -26.25 -141.77
C ALA A 2 32.85 -27.55 -141.02
N LYS A 3 31.89 -28.41 -141.49
CA LYS A 3 31.66 -29.08 -142.80
C LYS A 3 32.61 -30.26 -143.14
N GLY A 4 32.03 -31.45 -143.39
CA GLY A 4 32.66 -32.67 -143.95
C GLY A 4 32.20 -33.94 -143.21
N LYS A 5 31.42 -34.93 -143.70
CA LYS A 5 30.89 -35.38 -145.02
C LYS A 5 31.72 -36.48 -145.74
N GLY A 6 31.18 -37.72 -145.77
CA GLY A 6 31.68 -38.92 -146.50
C GLY A 6 31.48 -40.20 -145.66
N LYS A 7 30.60 -41.20 -145.90
CA LYS A 7 30.19 -42.03 -147.07
C LYS A 7 31.27 -43.00 -147.62
N GLY A 8 31.07 -44.33 -147.47
CA GLY A 8 31.76 -45.32 -148.32
C GLY A 8 31.74 -46.83 -147.94
N LYS A 9 30.71 -47.58 -148.40
CA LYS A 9 30.69 -49.02 -148.80
C LYS A 9 31.29 -50.15 -147.92
N GLU A 10 30.37 -50.99 -147.43
CA GLU A 10 30.29 -52.47 -147.52
C GLU A 10 31.53 -53.34 -147.84
N LYS A 11 31.73 -54.41 -147.04
CA LYS A 11 31.65 -55.80 -147.54
C LYS A 11 31.33 -56.81 -146.43
N LYS A 12 30.54 -57.85 -146.74
CA LYS A 12 30.21 -58.95 -145.81
C LYS A 12 31.32 -59.99 -145.76
N GLY A 13 31.75 -60.39 -144.56
CA GLY A 13 32.59 -61.56 -144.28
C GLY A 13 32.18 -62.20 -142.95
N LYS A 14 32.11 -63.54 -142.88
CA LYS A 14 31.57 -64.24 -141.71
C LYS A 14 32.65 -64.53 -140.63
N LYS A 15 32.32 -64.17 -139.39
CA LYS A 15 32.64 -64.86 -138.13
C LYS A 15 33.98 -65.63 -138.06
N LYS A 16 34.94 -65.04 -137.35
CA LYS A 16 35.48 -65.68 -136.12
C LYS A 16 35.05 -64.81 -134.93
N ALA A 17 34.96 -65.37 -133.74
CA ALA A 17 34.42 -64.66 -132.59
C ALA A 17 35.37 -63.54 -132.14
N GLU A 18 34.84 -62.33 -132.00
CA GLU A 18 35.46 -61.30 -131.17
C GLU A 18 35.31 -61.74 -129.72
N ILE A 19 36.43 -62.03 -129.05
CA ILE A 19 36.49 -61.99 -127.59
C ILE A 19 36.71 -60.53 -127.27
N ASP A 20 35.61 -59.82 -126.97
CA ASP A 20 35.63 -58.42 -126.61
C ASP A 20 36.50 -58.26 -125.34
N PRO A 21 37.59 -57.46 -125.35
CA PRO A 21 38.50 -57.34 -124.22
C PRO A 21 37.88 -56.68 -122.98
N ASN A 22 36.62 -56.24 -123.05
CA ASN A 22 35.81 -55.77 -121.93
C ASN A 22 34.72 -56.77 -121.47
N ALA A 23 34.62 -57.95 -122.09
CA ALA A 23 33.68 -59.00 -121.68
C ALA A 23 34.23 -59.80 -120.50
N LEU A 24 33.68 -59.56 -119.30
CA LEU A 24 33.93 -60.37 -118.11
C LEU A 24 33.71 -61.86 -118.39
N THR A 25 34.60 -62.71 -117.89
CA THR A 25 34.41 -64.16 -117.90
C THR A 25 33.25 -64.54 -116.99
N GLU A 26 32.58 -65.68 -117.23
CA GLU A 26 31.50 -66.15 -116.34
C GLU A 26 31.99 -66.36 -114.89
N VAL A 27 33.28 -66.68 -114.70
CA VAL A 27 33.96 -66.73 -113.40
C VAL A 27 34.06 -65.35 -112.74
N ASP A 28 34.43 -64.31 -113.48
CA ASP A 28 34.48 -62.93 -112.95
C ASP A 28 33.07 -62.45 -112.59
N LYS A 29 32.09 -62.74 -113.45
CA LYS A 29 30.69 -62.40 -113.21
C LYS A 29 30.17 -63.05 -111.93
N THR A 30 30.39 -64.35 -111.74
CA THR A 30 29.98 -65.06 -110.52
C THR A 30 30.75 -64.64 -109.28
N PHE A 31 32.01 -64.25 -109.40
CA PHE A 31 32.78 -63.61 -108.32
C PHE A 31 32.17 -62.27 -107.90
N TYR A 32 31.83 -61.39 -108.84
CA TYR A 32 31.17 -60.12 -108.54
C TYR A 32 29.73 -60.31 -108.02
N GLU A 33 28.96 -61.29 -108.53
CA GLU A 33 27.64 -61.64 -108.01
C GLU A 33 27.73 -62.11 -106.53
N LEU A 34 28.73 -62.93 -106.18
CA LEU A 34 29.00 -63.33 -104.79
C LEU A 34 29.44 -62.14 -103.92
N GLN A 35 30.29 -61.26 -104.43
CA GLN A 35 30.73 -60.05 -103.73
C GLN A 35 29.54 -59.11 -103.48
N ILE A 36 28.64 -58.94 -104.45
CA ILE A 36 27.39 -58.17 -104.32
C ILE A 36 26.47 -58.81 -103.28
N ALA A 37 26.33 -60.13 -103.26
CA ALA A 37 25.53 -60.84 -102.27
C ALA A 37 26.06 -60.63 -100.83
N ASP A 38 27.38 -60.71 -100.62
CA ASP A 38 28.00 -60.49 -99.31
C ASP A 38 28.04 -59.01 -98.89
N LEU A 39 28.17 -58.08 -99.83
CA LEU A 39 27.99 -56.65 -99.58
C LEU A 39 26.54 -56.36 -99.17
N ASN A 40 25.54 -56.93 -99.86
CA ASN A 40 24.13 -56.81 -99.48
C ASN A 40 23.83 -57.44 -98.11
N ARG A 41 24.45 -58.59 -97.76
CA ARG A 41 24.36 -59.19 -96.41
C ARG A 41 25.04 -58.35 -95.31
N LYS A 42 26.09 -57.60 -95.64
CA LYS A 42 26.72 -56.64 -94.72
C LYS A 42 25.83 -55.39 -94.56
N LEU A 43 25.32 -54.85 -95.66
CA LEU A 43 24.44 -53.68 -95.70
C LEU A 43 23.12 -53.95 -94.98
N ALA A 44 22.51 -55.14 -95.13
CA ALA A 44 21.33 -55.55 -94.39
C ALA A 44 21.59 -55.58 -92.87
N ARG A 45 22.71 -56.17 -92.42
CA ARG A 45 23.09 -56.19 -90.99
C ARG A 45 23.43 -54.81 -90.44
N LEU A 46 24.00 -53.93 -91.25
CA LEU A 46 24.20 -52.52 -90.87
C LEU A 46 22.86 -51.79 -90.73
N ARG A 47 21.88 -52.03 -91.62
CA ARG A 47 20.53 -51.46 -91.50
C ARG A 47 19.77 -51.95 -90.28
N THR A 48 19.84 -53.24 -89.95
CA THR A 48 19.21 -53.73 -88.70
C THR A 48 19.90 -53.13 -87.48
N LEU A 49 21.23 -53.02 -87.50
CA LEU A 49 21.99 -52.38 -86.41
C LEU A 49 21.70 -50.87 -86.28
N THR A 50 21.50 -50.13 -87.38
CA THR A 50 21.12 -48.71 -87.28
C THR A 50 19.70 -48.56 -86.74
N GLN A 51 18.73 -49.37 -87.20
CA GLN A 51 17.37 -49.38 -86.63
C GLN A 51 17.43 -49.69 -85.13
N GLU A 52 18.12 -50.76 -84.74
CA GLU A 52 18.34 -51.15 -83.35
C GLU A 52 19.05 -50.10 -82.49
N LEU A 53 19.77 -49.14 -83.08
CA LEU A 53 20.41 -48.02 -82.39
C LEU A 53 19.54 -46.77 -82.39
N GLU A 54 18.70 -46.58 -83.41
CA GLU A 54 17.67 -45.55 -83.48
C GLU A 54 16.57 -45.84 -82.45
N ASP A 55 16.03 -47.07 -82.41
CA ASP A 55 15.05 -47.55 -81.44
C ASP A 55 15.53 -47.29 -79.99
N LYS A 56 16.75 -47.75 -79.67
CA LYS A 56 17.37 -47.56 -78.33
C LYS A 56 17.64 -46.09 -78.00
N ASN A 57 17.87 -45.24 -79.00
CA ASN A 57 18.06 -43.80 -78.82
C ASN A 57 16.70 -43.10 -78.56
N GLU A 58 15.61 -43.59 -79.15
CA GLU A 58 14.25 -43.13 -78.81
C GLU A 58 13.81 -43.60 -77.42
N GLU A 59 14.08 -44.87 -77.05
CA GLU A 59 13.88 -45.38 -75.67
C GLU A 59 14.63 -44.54 -74.63
N LEU A 60 15.91 -44.23 -74.89
CA LEU A 60 16.74 -43.41 -73.98
C LEU A 60 16.27 -41.95 -73.90
N LYS A 61 15.74 -41.36 -74.98
CA LYS A 61 15.12 -40.02 -74.94
C LYS A 61 13.87 -40.03 -74.06
N GLN A 62 12.93 -40.94 -74.31
CA GLN A 62 11.71 -41.07 -73.51
C GLN A 62 11.99 -41.38 -72.04
N SER A 63 13.09 -42.08 -71.75
CA SER A 63 13.56 -42.33 -70.38
C SER A 63 14.12 -41.06 -69.71
N ASN A 64 14.89 -40.25 -70.45
CA ASN A 64 15.39 -38.97 -69.94
C ASN A 64 14.26 -37.94 -69.74
N GLU A 65 13.32 -37.84 -70.68
CA GLU A 65 12.16 -36.94 -70.60
C GLU A 65 11.36 -37.21 -69.31
N LYS A 66 11.02 -38.48 -69.05
CA LYS A 66 10.35 -38.90 -67.80
C LYS A 66 11.18 -38.60 -66.54
N LEU A 67 12.49 -38.84 -66.59
CA LEU A 67 13.37 -38.52 -65.45
C LEU A 67 13.44 -37.02 -65.17
N ASP A 68 13.34 -36.16 -66.19
CA ASP A 68 13.32 -34.70 -66.03
C ASP A 68 11.92 -34.18 -65.62
N GLU A 69 10.84 -34.85 -66.02
CA GLU A 69 9.49 -34.66 -65.45
C GLU A 69 9.46 -35.04 -63.95
N ASP A 70 9.88 -36.25 -63.58
CA ASP A 70 9.99 -36.71 -62.18
C ASP A 70 10.83 -35.76 -61.33
N ARG A 71 11.97 -35.29 -61.86
CA ARG A 71 12.83 -34.28 -61.18
C ARG A 71 12.10 -32.96 -61.00
N SER A 72 11.36 -32.49 -62.00
CA SER A 72 10.59 -31.25 -61.94
C SER A 72 9.55 -31.31 -60.82
N ASP A 73 8.78 -32.40 -60.76
CA ASP A 73 7.74 -32.61 -59.74
C ASP A 73 8.34 -32.74 -58.33
N ILE A 74 9.46 -33.45 -58.17
CA ILE A 74 10.21 -33.50 -56.90
C ILE A 74 10.68 -32.09 -56.49
N ILE A 75 11.19 -31.29 -57.42
CA ILE A 75 11.62 -29.91 -57.15
C ILE A 75 10.43 -29.01 -56.78
N ILE A 76 9.28 -29.16 -57.44
CA ILE A 76 8.05 -28.41 -57.11
C ILE A 76 7.54 -28.80 -55.71
N TYR A 77 7.49 -30.10 -55.41
CA TYR A 77 7.11 -30.60 -54.09
C TYR A 77 8.04 -30.08 -52.99
N LEU A 78 9.36 -30.18 -53.17
CA LEU A 78 10.34 -29.70 -52.20
C LEU A 78 10.29 -28.18 -52.02
N LYS A 79 10.08 -27.41 -53.09
CA LYS A 79 9.87 -25.95 -53.01
C LYS A 79 8.61 -25.61 -52.21
N ARG A 80 7.50 -26.32 -52.42
CA ARG A 80 6.26 -26.12 -51.66
C ARG A 80 6.44 -26.46 -50.19
N MET A 81 7.02 -27.63 -49.87
CA MET A 81 7.32 -28.02 -48.48
C MET A 81 8.26 -27.04 -47.78
N LEU A 82 9.26 -26.50 -48.50
CA LEU A 82 10.16 -25.48 -47.99
C LEU A 82 9.44 -24.15 -47.73
N GLN A 83 8.55 -23.73 -48.63
CA GLN A 83 7.75 -22.51 -48.46
C GLN A 83 6.79 -22.63 -47.27
N GLU A 84 6.06 -23.74 -47.17
CA GLU A 84 5.18 -24.06 -46.03
C GLU A 84 5.96 -24.00 -44.70
N LYS A 85 7.20 -24.48 -44.66
CA LYS A 85 8.07 -24.37 -43.47
C LYS A 85 8.69 -22.99 -43.24
N ILE A 86 8.93 -22.19 -44.28
CA ILE A 86 9.35 -20.79 -44.14
C ILE A 86 8.21 -19.96 -43.53
N ASP A 87 6.97 -20.19 -43.95
CA ASP A 87 5.82 -19.43 -43.46
C ASP A 87 5.40 -19.88 -42.04
N GLU A 88 5.49 -21.19 -41.72
CA GLU A 88 5.37 -21.69 -40.34
C GLU A 88 6.44 -21.10 -39.40
N ILE A 89 7.67 -20.89 -39.88
CA ILE A 89 8.72 -20.21 -39.10
C ILE A 89 8.34 -18.76 -38.83
N LYS A 90 7.82 -18.00 -39.83
CA LYS A 90 7.38 -16.62 -39.62
C LYS A 90 6.22 -16.52 -38.64
N GLU A 91 5.20 -17.37 -38.76
CA GLU A 91 4.07 -17.38 -37.81
C GLU A 91 4.55 -17.65 -36.37
N LEU A 92 5.59 -18.48 -36.19
CA LEU A 92 6.23 -18.71 -34.90
C LEU A 92 7.09 -17.52 -34.44
N GLU A 93 7.82 -16.86 -35.32
CA GLU A 93 8.63 -15.66 -35.03
C GLU A 93 7.72 -14.47 -34.64
N GLU A 94 6.66 -14.20 -35.40
CA GLU A 94 5.62 -13.20 -35.08
C GLU A 94 4.94 -13.53 -33.74
N ARG A 95 4.61 -14.80 -33.48
CA ARG A 95 4.04 -15.22 -32.19
C ARG A 95 5.02 -15.04 -31.02
N VAL A 96 6.31 -15.29 -31.23
CA VAL A 96 7.34 -15.06 -30.21
C VAL A 96 7.52 -13.58 -29.92
N THR A 97 7.57 -12.72 -30.95
CA THR A 97 7.69 -11.26 -30.76
C THR A 97 6.47 -10.69 -30.04
N ALA A 98 5.25 -11.05 -30.43
CA ALA A 98 4.03 -10.62 -29.72
C ALA A 98 3.96 -11.12 -28.25
N LEU A 99 4.51 -12.30 -27.95
CA LEU A 99 4.64 -12.79 -26.57
C LEU A 99 5.74 -12.04 -25.80
N GLN A 100 6.84 -11.63 -26.44
CA GLN A 100 7.89 -10.83 -25.83
C GLN A 100 7.40 -9.40 -25.53
N GLU A 101 6.71 -8.75 -26.46
CA GLU A 101 6.06 -7.44 -26.26
C GLU A 101 5.02 -7.53 -25.14
N SER A 102 4.15 -8.54 -25.16
CA SER A 102 3.17 -8.74 -24.08
C SER A 102 3.81 -8.99 -22.73
N MET A 103 4.95 -9.69 -22.66
CA MET A 103 5.69 -9.85 -21.40
C MET A 103 6.33 -8.53 -20.96
N GLN A 104 6.97 -7.81 -21.87
CA GLN A 104 7.65 -6.55 -21.58
C GLN A 104 6.66 -5.50 -21.06
N ASN A 105 5.51 -5.33 -21.72
CA ASN A 105 4.45 -4.43 -21.26
C ASN A 105 3.99 -4.81 -19.84
N THR A 106 3.76 -6.10 -19.56
CA THR A 106 3.36 -6.50 -18.19
C THR A 106 4.47 -6.29 -17.15
N THR A 107 5.76 -6.36 -17.52
CA THR A 107 6.84 -5.99 -16.60
C THR A 107 6.91 -4.48 -16.38
N GLU A 108 6.68 -3.67 -17.40
CA GLU A 108 6.62 -2.21 -17.30
C GLU A 108 5.41 -1.79 -16.43
N ASP A 109 4.22 -2.37 -16.63
CA ASP A 109 3.02 -2.18 -15.78
C ASP A 109 3.30 -2.51 -14.30
N PHE A 110 4.03 -3.61 -14.03
CA PHE A 110 4.37 -4.01 -12.66
C PHE A 110 5.48 -3.13 -12.05
N GLU A 111 6.46 -2.67 -12.84
CA GLU A 111 7.50 -1.74 -12.38
C GLU A 111 6.91 -0.37 -12.05
N GLU A 112 5.97 0.15 -12.86
CA GLU A 112 5.23 1.38 -12.57
C GLU A 112 4.42 1.25 -11.27
N LYS A 113 3.62 0.18 -11.12
CA LYS A 113 2.84 -0.02 -9.88
C LYS A 113 3.72 -0.23 -8.65
N ILE A 114 4.91 -0.82 -8.78
CA ILE A 114 5.88 -0.91 -7.68
C ILE A 114 6.40 0.49 -7.32
N ALA A 115 6.81 1.30 -8.30
CA ALA A 115 7.31 2.66 -8.07
C ALA A 115 6.23 3.57 -7.43
N GLU A 116 4.98 3.46 -7.86
CA GLU A 116 3.84 4.16 -7.27
C GLU A 116 3.62 3.77 -5.80
N MET A 117 3.61 2.46 -5.49
CA MET A 117 3.50 1.97 -4.10
C MET A 117 4.70 2.41 -3.24
N GLU A 118 5.93 2.39 -3.77
CA GLU A 118 7.11 2.89 -3.05
C GLU A 118 7.01 4.39 -2.76
N GLN A 119 6.45 5.18 -3.71
CA GLN A 119 6.17 6.60 -3.51
C GLN A 119 5.09 6.82 -2.43
N GLU A 120 3.97 6.08 -2.46
CA GLU A 120 2.94 6.13 -1.40
C GLU A 120 3.53 5.81 -0.02
N TYR A 121 4.30 4.71 0.09
CA TYR A 121 4.95 4.32 1.33
C TYR A 121 5.93 5.38 1.84
N LYS A 122 6.70 6.01 0.93
CA LYS A 122 7.60 7.10 1.27
C LYS A 122 6.84 8.33 1.78
N GLN A 123 5.79 8.75 1.09
CA GLN A 123 4.96 9.89 1.53
C GLN A 123 4.31 9.62 2.90
N MET A 124 3.75 8.43 3.11
CA MET A 124 3.20 8.01 4.40
C MET A 124 4.27 8.01 5.51
N HIS A 125 5.47 7.53 5.22
CA HIS A 125 6.58 7.51 6.17
C HIS A 125 7.07 8.92 6.53
N GLU A 126 7.15 9.83 5.55
CA GLU A 126 7.49 11.24 5.78
C GLU A 126 6.42 11.96 6.60
N GLN A 127 5.12 11.73 6.30
CA GLN A 127 4.00 12.25 7.08
C GLN A 127 4.03 11.77 8.54
N LEU A 128 4.11 10.45 8.78
CA LEU A 128 4.19 9.89 10.13
C LEU A 128 5.44 10.37 10.89
N THR A 129 6.57 10.51 10.20
CA THR A 129 7.81 11.07 10.79
C THR A 129 7.63 12.54 11.18
N SER A 130 6.87 13.32 10.41
CA SER A 130 6.53 14.71 10.75
C SER A 130 5.59 14.79 11.95
N GLU A 131 4.60 13.89 12.05
CA GLU A 131 3.69 13.82 13.20
C GLU A 131 4.43 13.41 14.48
N ILE A 132 5.32 12.41 14.42
CA ILE A 132 6.16 12.00 15.56
C ILE A 132 6.97 13.21 16.09
N LYS A 133 7.65 13.95 15.21
CA LYS A 133 8.40 15.17 15.59
C LYS A 133 7.51 16.26 16.19
N LEU A 134 6.28 16.42 15.68
CA LEU A 134 5.31 17.37 16.22
C LEU A 134 4.79 16.95 17.60
N LEU A 135 4.59 15.65 17.83
CA LEU A 135 4.19 15.09 19.13
C LEU A 135 5.34 15.16 20.15
N GLU A 136 6.58 14.91 19.73
CA GLU A 136 7.80 15.09 20.52
C GLU A 136 7.96 16.56 20.95
N GLY A 137 7.79 17.52 20.04
CA GLY A 137 7.80 18.95 20.38
C GLY A 137 6.70 19.35 21.37
N LYS A 138 5.48 18.79 21.24
CA LYS A 138 4.38 18.99 22.21
C LYS A 138 4.69 18.35 23.57
N LEU A 139 5.33 17.19 23.60
CA LEU A 139 5.74 16.50 24.83
C LEU A 139 6.79 17.32 25.58
N ASN A 140 7.83 17.79 24.89
CA ASN A 140 8.88 18.62 25.48
C ASN A 140 8.31 19.90 26.10
N SER A 141 7.37 20.57 25.42
CA SER A 141 6.67 21.75 25.97
C SER A 141 5.83 21.39 27.20
N LEU A 142 5.16 20.24 27.22
CA LEU A 142 4.38 19.77 28.37
C LEU A 142 5.26 19.40 29.58
N GLU A 143 6.47 18.88 29.34
CA GLU A 143 7.46 18.63 30.38
C GLU A 143 8.01 19.95 30.94
N GLU A 144 8.31 20.94 30.09
CA GLU A 144 8.70 22.27 30.55
C GLU A 144 7.62 22.93 31.42
N PHE A 145 6.34 22.86 31.01
CA PHE A 145 5.22 23.34 31.83
C PHE A 145 5.10 22.62 33.17
N ARG A 146 5.44 21.32 33.25
CA ARG A 146 5.51 20.60 34.53
C ARG A 146 6.64 21.13 35.41
N THR A 147 7.84 21.29 34.87
CA THR A 147 9.00 21.82 35.61
C THR A 147 8.72 23.22 36.13
N GLN A 148 8.20 24.12 35.29
CA GLN A 148 7.82 25.48 35.68
C GLN A 148 6.74 25.49 36.79
N ARG A 149 5.74 24.60 36.70
CA ARG A 149 4.70 24.42 37.74
C ARG A 149 5.30 23.96 39.07
N ASP A 150 6.22 23.00 39.03
CA ASP A 150 6.78 22.39 40.24
C ASP A 150 7.76 23.33 40.95
N ASP A 151 8.54 24.11 40.20
CA ASP A 151 9.31 25.23 40.73
C ASP A 151 8.42 26.33 41.33
N LEU A 152 7.24 26.59 40.76
CA LEU A 152 6.29 27.57 41.28
C LEU A 152 5.60 27.07 42.57
N LEU A 153 5.18 25.80 42.61
CA LEU A 153 4.65 25.16 43.82
C LEU A 153 5.67 25.22 44.96
N LYS A 154 6.93 24.90 44.69
CA LYS A 154 8.03 24.98 45.66
C LYS A 154 8.29 26.40 46.17
N LYS A 155 8.11 27.43 45.33
CA LYS A 155 8.17 28.85 45.74
C LYS A 155 7.01 29.22 46.66
N PHE A 156 5.79 28.75 46.38
CA PHE A 156 4.65 28.95 47.27
C PHE A 156 4.80 28.22 48.61
N GLU A 157 5.27 26.98 48.61
CA GLU A 157 5.56 26.21 49.83
C GLU A 157 6.61 26.93 50.71
N ASN A 158 7.68 27.44 50.11
CA ASN A 158 8.66 28.26 50.84
C ASN A 158 8.02 29.53 51.43
N GLN A 159 7.21 30.27 50.66
CA GLN A 159 6.55 31.48 51.13
C GLN A 159 5.52 31.20 52.24
N GLU A 160 4.78 30.09 52.16
CA GLU A 160 3.83 29.68 53.21
C GLU A 160 4.57 29.32 54.52
N ASN A 161 5.69 28.59 54.43
CA ASN A 161 6.56 28.31 55.57
C ASN A 161 7.19 29.58 56.16
N GLU A 162 7.63 30.53 55.34
CA GLU A 162 8.15 31.83 55.79
C GLU A 162 7.06 32.66 56.49
N MET A 163 5.85 32.72 55.92
CA MET A 163 4.70 33.41 56.50
C MET A 163 4.25 32.80 57.83
N GLU A 164 4.20 31.47 57.92
CA GLU A 164 3.84 30.76 59.15
C GLU A 164 4.93 30.93 60.23
N ALA A 165 6.21 30.93 59.84
CA ALA A 165 7.32 31.27 60.72
C ALA A 165 7.28 32.74 61.20
N GLN A 166 6.88 33.68 60.35
CA GLN A 166 6.73 35.10 60.69
C GLN A 166 5.52 35.33 61.58
N GLU A 167 4.39 34.67 61.34
CA GLU A 167 3.22 34.71 62.23
C GLU A 167 3.56 34.13 63.61
N LYS A 168 4.34 33.03 63.67
CA LYS A 168 4.92 32.48 64.90
C LYS A 168 5.92 33.43 65.57
N ARG A 169 6.60 34.34 64.86
CA ARG A 169 7.44 35.41 65.45
C ARG A 169 6.57 36.52 66.04
N HIS A 170 5.67 37.09 65.24
CA HIS A 170 4.73 38.13 65.68
C HIS A 170 3.89 37.70 66.89
N LYS A 171 3.43 36.44 66.97
CA LYS A 171 2.72 35.90 68.15
C LYS A 171 3.58 35.90 69.43
N ARG A 172 4.88 35.62 69.32
CA ARG A 172 5.83 35.68 70.45
C ARG A 172 6.15 37.12 70.85
N GLU A 173 6.38 37.99 69.87
CA GLU A 173 6.63 39.43 70.07
C GLU A 173 5.42 40.12 70.71
N LEU A 174 4.20 39.81 70.25
CA LEU A 174 2.96 40.31 70.83
C LEU A 174 2.79 39.87 72.29
N TYR A 175 3.07 38.60 72.60
CA TYR A 175 3.05 38.10 73.98
C TYR A 175 4.12 38.76 74.86
N GLU A 176 5.32 39.02 74.34
CA GLU A 176 6.34 39.79 75.05
C GLU A 176 5.92 41.25 75.30
N ILE A 177 5.32 41.90 74.29
CA ILE A 177 4.82 43.27 74.40
C ILE A 177 3.66 43.34 75.38
N GLU A 178 2.70 42.40 75.33
CA GLU A 178 1.61 42.30 76.29
C GLU A 178 2.13 42.05 77.71
N ARG A 179 3.11 41.15 77.89
CA ARG A 179 3.74 40.90 79.19
C ARG A 179 4.45 42.16 79.72
N LYS A 180 5.21 42.86 78.88
CA LYS A 180 5.86 44.14 79.22
C LYS A 180 4.81 45.20 79.56
N PHE A 181 3.76 45.32 78.76
CA PHE A 181 2.65 46.26 78.95
C PHE A 181 1.85 45.97 80.23
N ILE A 182 1.57 44.72 80.58
CA ILE A 182 0.92 44.35 81.84
C ILE A 182 1.77 44.82 83.04
N ILE A 183 3.08 44.57 83.01
CA ILE A 183 4.01 45.04 84.05
C ILE A 183 4.03 46.57 84.12
N SER A 184 4.18 47.27 82.99
CA SER A 184 4.16 48.74 82.93
C SER A 184 2.80 49.35 83.31
N LYS A 185 1.69 48.67 83.01
CA LYS A 185 0.32 49.08 83.36
C LYS A 185 0.03 48.86 84.84
N ASP A 186 0.53 47.78 85.45
CA ASP A 186 0.39 47.55 86.90
C ASP A 186 1.39 48.39 87.72
N GLN A 187 2.47 48.90 87.09
CA GLN A 187 3.28 49.98 87.62
C GLN A 187 2.55 51.33 87.51
N LEU A 188 2.13 51.72 86.31
CA LEU A 188 1.36 52.93 86.03
C LEU A 188 0.05 52.99 86.82
N LYS A 189 -0.55 51.85 87.21
CA LYS A 189 -1.69 51.82 88.13
C LYS A 189 -1.35 52.31 89.53
N LYS A 190 -0.18 51.99 90.08
CA LYS A 190 0.26 52.52 91.38
C LYS A 190 0.52 54.02 91.29
N ASP A 191 1.11 54.45 90.17
CA ASP A 191 1.40 55.85 89.89
C ASP A 191 0.08 56.63 89.65
N MET A 192 -0.88 56.06 88.93
CA MET A 192 -2.25 56.59 88.77
C MET A 192 -3.10 56.47 90.03
N GLU A 193 -2.90 55.51 90.93
CA GLU A 193 -3.60 55.49 92.22
C GLU A 193 -3.14 56.65 93.12
N ALA A 194 -1.95 57.22 92.87
CA ALA A 194 -1.53 58.52 93.39
C ALA A 194 -2.08 59.73 92.59
N GLU A 195 -2.23 59.62 91.26
CA GLU A 195 -2.69 60.73 90.39
C GLU A 195 -4.23 60.83 90.20
N VAL A 196 -4.99 59.78 90.48
CA VAL A 196 -6.48 59.79 90.46
C VAL A 196 -7.04 60.63 91.63
N ILE A 197 -6.23 60.86 92.67
CA ILE A 197 -6.49 61.85 93.73
C ILE A 197 -6.48 63.29 93.16
N THR A 198 -5.79 63.55 92.05
CA THR A 198 -5.61 64.91 91.49
C THR A 198 -6.39 65.17 90.18
N THR A 199 -6.85 64.14 89.46
CA THR A 199 -7.29 64.26 88.05
C THR A 199 -8.78 64.00 87.76
N PHE A 200 -9.69 64.25 88.70
CA PHE A 200 -11.15 64.10 88.54
C PHE A 200 -11.82 65.04 87.48
N HIS A 201 -11.05 65.75 86.65
CA HIS A 201 -11.54 66.82 85.77
C HIS A 201 -11.07 66.68 84.31
N SER A 202 -11.92 66.13 83.42
CA SER A 202 -12.25 66.71 82.09
C SER A 202 -13.04 65.71 81.21
N ASN A 203 -14.28 66.05 80.85
CA ASN A 203 -15.12 65.24 79.95
C ASN A 203 -15.23 65.88 78.56
N ALA A 204 -14.33 65.50 77.63
CA ALA A 204 -14.29 66.05 76.26
C ALA A 204 -14.42 65.00 75.13
N SER A 205 -14.30 63.71 75.44
CA SER A 205 -13.95 62.67 74.45
C SER A 205 -15.13 61.93 73.79
N ILE A 206 -16.38 62.35 74.03
CA ILE A 206 -17.57 61.62 73.56
C ILE A 206 -17.88 61.95 72.09
N LYS A 207 -17.97 63.23 71.72
CA LYS A 207 -18.48 63.68 70.41
C LYS A 207 -17.63 63.29 69.19
N LYS A 208 -16.35 62.93 69.36
CA LYS A 208 -15.54 62.40 68.25
C LYS A 208 -15.95 60.99 67.83
N ARG A 209 -16.40 60.14 68.77
CA ARG A 209 -16.65 58.71 68.53
C ARG A 209 -17.80 58.48 67.55
N ASP A 210 -18.89 59.24 67.64
CA ASP A 210 -20.05 59.12 66.74
C ASP A 210 -19.71 59.39 65.27
N ILE A 211 -18.73 60.24 64.99
CA ILE A 211 -18.28 60.55 63.62
C ILE A 211 -17.42 59.38 63.10
N THR A 212 -16.46 58.92 63.90
CA THR A 212 -15.61 57.75 63.57
C THR A 212 -16.43 56.49 63.31
N ILE A 213 -17.43 56.19 64.14
CA ILE A 213 -18.31 55.02 63.97
C ILE A 213 -19.08 55.10 62.65
N LYS A 214 -19.58 56.30 62.27
CA LYS A 214 -20.30 56.49 61.00
C LYS A 214 -19.38 56.34 59.77
N GLN A 215 -18.14 56.81 59.84
CA GLN A 215 -17.17 56.60 58.76
C GLN A 215 -16.80 55.11 58.62
N GLN A 216 -16.53 54.41 59.73
CA GLN A 216 -16.23 52.96 59.71
C GLN A 216 -17.37 52.10 59.13
N ILE A 217 -18.62 52.52 59.28
CA ILE A 217 -19.78 51.85 58.66
C ILE A 217 -19.82 52.10 57.15
N ILE A 218 -19.52 53.33 56.70
CA ILE A 218 -19.49 53.69 55.27
C ILE A 218 -18.30 53.00 54.56
N GLU A 219 -17.13 52.97 55.19
CA GLU A 219 -15.93 52.28 54.70
C GLU A 219 -16.23 50.78 54.50
N ARG A 220 -16.74 50.10 55.54
CA ARG A 220 -17.12 48.67 55.45
C ARG A 220 -18.15 48.40 54.35
N LEU A 221 -19.22 49.20 54.27
CA LEU A 221 -20.23 49.06 53.22
C LEU A 221 -19.65 49.28 51.83
N THR A 222 -18.61 50.10 51.68
CA THR A 222 -17.93 50.33 50.40
C THR A 222 -17.04 49.14 50.03
N ASP A 223 -16.30 48.60 50.99
CA ASP A 223 -15.46 47.41 50.80
C ASP A 223 -16.30 46.16 50.48
N ASP A 224 -17.40 45.93 51.21
CA ASP A 224 -18.37 44.86 50.94
C ASP A 224 -18.93 44.96 49.50
N HIS A 225 -19.29 46.18 49.07
CA HIS A 225 -19.85 46.42 47.74
C HIS A 225 -18.81 46.23 46.62
N LYS A 226 -17.54 46.54 46.88
CA LYS A 226 -16.42 46.30 45.98
C LYS A 226 -16.10 44.81 45.85
N PHE A 227 -16.02 44.10 46.98
CA PHE A 227 -15.84 42.64 47.02
C PHE A 227 -16.94 41.91 46.24
N MET A 228 -18.20 42.33 46.39
CA MET A 228 -19.33 41.77 45.63
C MET A 228 -19.22 42.06 44.12
N SER A 229 -18.71 43.23 43.72
CA SER A 229 -18.44 43.53 42.30
C SER A 229 -17.33 42.64 41.74
N ASP A 230 -16.20 42.53 42.44
CA ASP A 230 -15.08 41.66 42.05
C ASP A 230 -15.48 40.18 41.98
N LEU A 231 -16.43 39.75 42.83
CA LEU A 231 -16.99 38.41 42.80
C LEU A 231 -17.92 38.19 41.58
N LEU A 232 -18.79 39.15 41.26
CA LEU A 232 -19.64 39.11 40.06
C LEU A 232 -18.81 39.07 38.76
N ASP A 233 -17.74 39.85 38.67
CA ASP A 233 -16.85 39.86 37.51
C ASP A 233 -15.94 38.62 37.41
N ARG A 234 -15.78 37.85 38.50
CA ARG A 234 -15.21 36.49 38.44
C ARG A 234 -16.25 35.49 37.93
N TYR A 235 -17.49 35.53 38.42
CA TYR A 235 -18.57 34.69 37.89
C TYR A 235 -18.83 34.90 36.39
N ARG A 236 -18.78 36.14 35.90
CA ARG A 236 -18.88 36.46 34.46
C ARG A 236 -17.75 35.82 33.62
N ARG A 237 -16.51 35.77 34.14
CA ARG A 237 -15.39 35.09 33.48
C ARG A 237 -15.61 33.59 33.40
N TYR A 238 -15.92 32.94 34.53
CA TYR A 238 -16.25 31.51 34.56
C TYR A 238 -17.42 31.16 33.65
N GLN A 239 -18.46 32.00 33.57
CA GLN A 239 -19.59 31.79 32.66
C GLN A 239 -19.15 31.83 31.18
N LYS A 240 -18.23 32.73 30.81
CA LYS A 240 -17.65 32.81 29.45
C LYS A 240 -16.74 31.62 29.14
N GLU A 241 -15.91 31.19 30.09
CA GLU A 241 -15.06 30.00 29.98
C GLU A 241 -15.90 28.73 29.78
N VAL A 242 -16.94 28.51 30.60
CA VAL A 242 -17.88 27.39 30.47
C VAL A 242 -18.65 27.42 29.14
N PHE A 243 -18.97 28.61 28.61
CA PHE A 243 -19.57 28.76 27.28
C PHE A 243 -18.60 28.36 26.17
N ASN A 244 -17.35 28.84 26.22
CA ASN A 244 -16.31 28.49 25.25
C ASN A 244 -16.06 26.98 25.25
N SER A 245 -15.78 26.38 26.42
CA SER A 245 -15.54 24.94 26.53
C SER A 245 -16.72 24.08 26.05
N ARG A 246 -17.97 24.55 26.18
CA ARG A 246 -19.14 23.88 25.59
C ARG A 246 -19.13 23.90 24.06
N ASN A 247 -18.69 25.00 23.45
CA ASN A 247 -18.56 25.10 22.00
C ASN A 247 -17.41 24.22 21.49
N ASP A 248 -16.29 24.18 22.20
CA ASP A 248 -15.14 23.32 21.87
C ASP A 248 -15.51 21.83 21.98
N ILE A 249 -16.18 21.43 23.07
CA ILE A 249 -16.72 20.07 23.24
C ILE A 249 -17.69 19.71 22.10
N LYS A 250 -18.55 20.65 21.67
CA LYS A 250 -19.45 20.42 20.53
C LYS A 250 -18.66 20.21 19.22
N ALA A 251 -17.69 21.08 18.94
CA ALA A 251 -16.85 20.97 17.74
C ALA A 251 -16.02 19.68 17.70
N ILE A 252 -15.53 19.20 18.86
CA ILE A 252 -14.85 17.90 18.98
C ILE A 252 -15.84 16.74 18.75
N ASN A 253 -17.03 16.80 19.35
CA ASN A 253 -18.07 15.77 19.17
C ASN A 253 -18.53 15.66 17.71
N ASP A 254 -18.73 16.79 17.02
CA ASP A 254 -19.13 16.79 15.61
C ASP A 254 -17.98 16.30 14.68
N LYS A 255 -16.71 16.53 15.03
CA LYS A 255 -15.55 15.89 14.37
C LYS A 255 -15.48 14.38 14.62
N ASN A 256 -15.74 13.92 15.84
CA ASN A 256 -15.75 12.49 16.17
C ASN A 256 -16.77 11.72 15.32
N LYS A 257 -18.00 12.23 15.17
CA LYS A 257 -19.03 11.64 14.29
C LYS A 257 -18.58 11.54 12.82
N GLN A 258 -17.84 12.54 12.33
CA GLN A 258 -17.28 12.51 10.98
C GLN A 258 -16.20 11.42 10.83
N LEU A 259 -15.37 11.22 11.86
CA LEU A 259 -14.37 10.15 11.90
C LEU A 259 -15.02 8.75 12.04
N GLU A 260 -16.05 8.61 12.87
CA GLU A 260 -16.86 7.38 12.98
C GLU A 260 -17.50 6.99 11.65
N TYR A 261 -18.07 7.96 10.92
CA TYR A 261 -18.62 7.75 9.58
C TYR A 261 -17.55 7.32 8.56
N LYS A 262 -16.38 7.97 8.57
CA LYS A 262 -15.24 7.58 7.71
C LYS A 262 -14.72 6.18 8.04
N ASN A 263 -14.55 5.85 9.32
CA ASN A 263 -14.15 4.51 9.76
C ASN A 263 -15.13 3.44 9.27
N LYS A 264 -16.44 3.69 9.36
CA LYS A 264 -17.47 2.76 8.88
C LYS A 264 -17.40 2.49 7.36
N ILE A 265 -17.05 3.50 6.56
CA ILE A 265 -16.79 3.31 5.12
C ILE A 265 -15.51 2.50 4.90
N LEU A 266 -14.43 2.83 5.61
CA LEU A 266 -13.17 2.10 5.52
C LEU A 266 -13.32 0.62 5.92
N GLU A 267 -14.09 0.32 6.96
CA GLU A 267 -14.44 -1.05 7.36
C GLU A 267 -15.19 -1.82 6.26
N GLN A 268 -16.13 -1.17 5.58
CA GLN A 268 -16.88 -1.77 4.46
C GLN A 268 -15.97 -2.04 3.25
N ASN A 269 -15.11 -1.09 2.89
CA ASN A 269 -14.14 -1.26 1.80
C ASN A 269 -13.11 -2.36 2.13
N LEU A 270 -12.63 -2.41 3.38
CA LEU A 270 -11.70 -3.44 3.87
C LEU A 270 -12.38 -4.82 3.88
N HIS A 271 -13.67 -4.91 4.20
CA HIS A 271 -14.46 -6.14 4.05
C HIS A 271 -14.58 -6.57 2.58
N HIS A 272 -14.88 -5.64 1.66
CA HIS A 272 -14.95 -5.91 0.21
C HIS A 272 -13.64 -6.50 -0.32
N ILE A 273 -12.52 -5.83 -0.06
CA ILE A 273 -11.17 -6.26 -0.46
C ILE A 273 -10.81 -7.62 0.17
N ARG A 274 -11.24 -7.90 1.41
CA ARG A 274 -11.06 -9.22 2.03
C ARG A 274 -11.84 -10.32 1.29
N CYS A 275 -13.07 -10.05 0.86
CA CYS A 275 -13.88 -11.00 0.08
C CYS A 275 -13.26 -11.26 -1.29
N GLU A 276 -12.87 -10.22 -2.02
CA GLU A 276 -12.22 -10.33 -3.34
C GLU A 276 -10.89 -11.09 -3.24
N ARG A 277 -10.05 -10.76 -2.26
CA ARG A 277 -8.80 -11.50 -2.00
C ARG A 277 -9.04 -12.97 -1.65
N THR A 278 -10.14 -13.28 -0.95
CA THR A 278 -10.49 -14.67 -0.62
C THR A 278 -11.00 -15.43 -1.86
N ALA A 279 -11.76 -14.78 -2.74
CA ALA A 279 -12.19 -15.35 -4.02
C ALA A 279 -11.01 -15.63 -4.95
N THR A 280 -10.15 -14.62 -5.19
CA THR A 280 -8.97 -14.79 -6.05
C THR A 280 -7.97 -15.79 -5.47
N GLN A 281 -7.83 -15.87 -4.13
CA GLN A 281 -7.03 -16.92 -3.48
C GLN A 281 -7.61 -18.32 -3.72
N ALA A 282 -8.95 -18.48 -3.74
CA ALA A 282 -9.58 -19.76 -4.03
C ALA A 282 -9.39 -20.20 -5.49
N ASP A 283 -9.54 -19.28 -6.45
CA ASP A 283 -9.25 -19.56 -7.87
C ASP A 283 -7.74 -19.82 -8.11
N LEU A 284 -6.84 -19.16 -7.38
CA LEU A 284 -5.40 -19.43 -7.40
C LEU A 284 -5.04 -20.81 -6.83
N ILE A 285 -5.75 -21.29 -5.81
CA ILE A 285 -5.59 -22.66 -5.30
C ILE A 285 -6.10 -23.66 -6.34
N TYR A 286 -7.32 -23.46 -6.85
CA TYR A 286 -7.93 -24.32 -7.87
C TYR A 286 -7.04 -24.46 -9.13
N THR A 287 -6.50 -23.35 -9.63
CA THR A 287 -5.61 -23.37 -10.81
C THR A 287 -4.24 -24.00 -10.51
N LYS A 288 -3.71 -23.90 -9.28
CA LYS A 288 -2.49 -24.63 -8.88
C LYS A 288 -2.73 -26.13 -8.80
N GLU A 289 -3.85 -26.57 -8.25
CA GLU A 289 -4.23 -27.98 -8.18
C GLU A 289 -4.43 -28.56 -9.59
N GLU A 290 -5.13 -27.86 -10.48
CA GLU A 290 -5.36 -28.30 -11.86
C GLU A 290 -4.06 -28.34 -12.68
N ASN A 291 -3.15 -27.37 -12.52
CA ASN A 291 -1.81 -27.47 -13.10
C ASN A 291 -1.01 -28.66 -12.53
N GLY A 292 -1.17 -28.97 -11.24
CA GLY A 292 -0.58 -30.16 -10.62
C GLY A 292 -1.10 -31.46 -11.23
N ARG A 293 -2.43 -31.57 -11.44
CA ARG A 293 -3.07 -32.72 -12.11
C ARG A 293 -2.61 -32.88 -13.55
N LEU A 294 -2.61 -31.78 -14.33
CA LEU A 294 -2.14 -31.76 -15.71
C LEU A 294 -0.67 -32.18 -15.82
N ASN A 295 0.19 -31.70 -14.92
CA ASN A 295 1.61 -32.09 -14.87
C ASN A 295 1.78 -33.58 -14.52
N ALA A 296 1.01 -34.12 -13.55
CA ALA A 296 1.01 -35.54 -13.23
C ALA A 296 0.60 -36.42 -14.43
N ILE A 297 -0.48 -36.05 -15.13
CA ILE A 297 -0.93 -36.71 -16.36
C ILE A 297 0.15 -36.63 -17.45
N LEU A 298 0.84 -35.50 -17.60
CA LEU A 298 1.90 -35.32 -18.59
C LEU A 298 3.14 -36.17 -18.26
N ILE A 299 3.50 -36.30 -16.99
CA ILE A 299 4.57 -37.20 -16.52
C ILE A 299 4.21 -38.67 -16.77
N GLU A 300 2.97 -39.08 -16.46
CA GLU A 300 2.47 -40.44 -16.72
C GLU A 300 2.41 -40.75 -18.23
N ALA A 301 2.01 -39.77 -19.06
CA ALA A 301 2.04 -39.87 -20.52
C ALA A 301 3.47 -40.02 -21.07
N VAL A 302 4.42 -39.24 -20.55
CA VAL A 302 5.85 -39.36 -20.91
C VAL A 302 6.42 -40.71 -20.47
N SER A 303 5.96 -41.31 -19.36
CA SER A 303 6.31 -42.69 -19.00
C SER A 303 5.74 -43.68 -20.02
N CYS A 304 4.44 -43.61 -20.32
CA CYS A 304 3.80 -44.50 -21.30
C CYS A 304 4.49 -44.44 -22.68
N ILE A 305 4.94 -43.26 -23.12
CA ILE A 305 5.70 -43.10 -24.37
C ILE A 305 7.07 -43.79 -24.28
N LYS A 306 7.79 -43.68 -23.16
CA LYS A 306 9.05 -44.41 -22.94
C LYS A 306 8.84 -45.92 -22.94
N ASP A 307 7.77 -46.40 -22.29
CA ASP A 307 7.43 -47.82 -22.24
C ASP A 307 7.03 -48.38 -23.62
N ALA A 308 6.33 -47.60 -24.45
CA ALA A 308 6.06 -47.94 -25.85
C ALA A 308 7.34 -48.04 -26.71
N LEU A 309 8.37 -47.24 -26.39
CA LEU A 309 9.65 -47.26 -27.08
C LEU A 309 10.54 -48.43 -26.63
N THR A 310 10.58 -48.78 -25.33
CA THR A 310 11.32 -49.95 -24.85
C THR A 310 10.75 -51.26 -25.40
N VAL A 311 9.42 -51.41 -25.42
CA VAL A 311 8.70 -52.54 -26.08
C VAL A 311 9.06 -52.72 -27.56
N ARG A 312 9.49 -51.65 -28.26
CA ARG A 312 9.99 -51.75 -29.65
C ARG A 312 11.43 -52.27 -29.76
N THR A 313 12.24 -52.16 -28.71
CA THR A 313 13.68 -52.49 -28.72
C THR A 313 14.03 -53.91 -28.26
N GLU A 314 13.05 -54.71 -27.86
CA GLU A 314 13.29 -56.00 -27.20
C GLU A 314 13.21 -57.21 -28.14
N SER A 315 14.23 -58.07 -28.07
CA SER A 315 14.44 -59.24 -28.94
C SER A 315 13.63 -60.50 -28.55
N GLU A 316 13.06 -60.53 -27.35
CA GLU A 316 12.35 -61.67 -26.77
C GLU A 316 10.84 -61.46 -26.89
N GLU A 317 10.17 -62.23 -27.76
CA GLU A 317 8.72 -62.09 -28.02
C GLU A 317 7.87 -62.30 -26.74
N SER A 318 8.38 -63.10 -25.80
CA SER A 318 7.78 -63.36 -24.49
C SER A 318 7.72 -62.10 -23.62
N LEU A 319 8.88 -61.48 -23.37
CA LEU A 319 9.05 -60.22 -22.62
C LEU A 319 8.33 -59.06 -23.30
N ARG A 320 8.41 -59.00 -24.63
CA ARG A 320 7.75 -58.00 -25.46
C ARG A 320 6.23 -58.02 -25.33
N SER A 321 5.63 -59.22 -25.27
CA SER A 321 4.19 -59.37 -25.05
C SER A 321 3.78 -58.91 -23.65
N ALA A 322 4.50 -59.33 -22.60
CA ALA A 322 4.21 -58.93 -21.22
C ALA A 322 4.36 -57.41 -20.98
N LYS A 323 5.38 -56.78 -21.56
CA LYS A 323 5.55 -55.31 -21.47
C LYS A 323 4.55 -54.53 -22.32
N ARG A 324 4.09 -55.10 -23.44
CA ARG A 324 2.97 -54.54 -24.22
C ARG A 324 1.66 -54.56 -23.41
N GLU A 325 1.40 -55.62 -22.64
CA GLU A 325 0.26 -55.68 -21.72
C GLU A 325 0.36 -54.61 -20.62
N ASN A 326 1.52 -54.49 -19.96
CA ASN A 326 1.76 -53.43 -18.98
C ASN A 326 1.60 -52.02 -19.56
N PHE A 327 2.11 -51.77 -20.77
CA PHE A 327 1.91 -50.49 -21.48
C PHE A 327 0.42 -50.22 -21.75
N LEU A 328 -0.34 -51.21 -22.23
CA LEU A 328 -1.78 -51.04 -22.50
C LEU A 328 -2.57 -50.77 -21.21
N ASN A 329 -2.23 -51.42 -20.11
CA ASN A 329 -2.84 -51.18 -18.80
C ASN A 329 -2.50 -49.77 -18.27
N SER A 330 -1.25 -49.32 -18.39
CA SER A 330 -0.84 -47.96 -18.02
C SER A 330 -1.52 -46.89 -18.88
N LEU A 331 -1.62 -47.12 -20.20
CA LEU A 331 -2.31 -46.23 -21.13
C LEU A 331 -3.82 -46.15 -20.83
N PHE A 332 -4.45 -47.27 -20.46
CA PHE A 332 -5.86 -47.30 -20.07
C PHE A 332 -6.10 -46.56 -18.73
N ALA A 333 -5.21 -46.71 -17.76
CA ALA A 333 -5.25 -45.96 -16.51
C ALA A 333 -5.10 -44.45 -16.74
N LEU A 334 -4.12 -44.04 -17.54
CA LEU A 334 -3.88 -42.64 -17.95
C LEU A 334 -5.12 -42.02 -18.62
N LEU A 335 -5.71 -42.71 -19.60
CA LEU A 335 -6.90 -42.23 -20.33
C LEU A 335 -8.15 -42.16 -19.43
N SER A 336 -8.28 -43.04 -18.44
CA SER A 336 -9.36 -42.98 -17.45
C SER A 336 -9.17 -41.79 -16.51
N LYS A 337 -7.97 -41.64 -15.94
CA LYS A 337 -7.59 -40.57 -15.03
C LYS A 337 -7.75 -39.18 -15.66
N ALA A 338 -7.32 -39.02 -16.91
CA ALA A 338 -7.46 -37.78 -17.67
C ALA A 338 -8.93 -37.38 -17.92
N LYS A 339 -9.86 -38.35 -17.93
CA LYS A 339 -11.28 -38.16 -18.24
C LYS A 339 -12.13 -37.92 -16.99
N ASP A 340 -11.87 -38.66 -15.93
CA ASP A 340 -12.78 -38.77 -14.78
C ASP A 340 -12.32 -37.90 -13.57
N GLU A 341 -11.03 -37.62 -13.40
CA GLU A 341 -10.54 -36.65 -12.40
C GLU A 341 -10.70 -35.21 -12.92
N LYS A 342 -11.86 -34.60 -12.69
CA LYS A 342 -12.00 -33.13 -12.73
C LYS A 342 -11.84 -32.58 -11.32
N ILE A 343 -10.90 -31.67 -11.11
CA ILE A 343 -10.76 -31.01 -9.81
C ILE A 343 -12.01 -30.17 -9.52
N ARG A 344 -12.47 -30.25 -8.28
CA ARG A 344 -13.72 -29.65 -7.80
C ARG A 344 -13.44 -28.23 -7.32
N ARG A 345 -14.17 -27.23 -7.84
CA ARG A 345 -14.06 -25.85 -7.33
C ARG A 345 -14.50 -25.84 -5.85
N PRO A 346 -13.70 -25.28 -4.92
CA PRO A 346 -13.98 -25.38 -3.48
C PRO A 346 -15.18 -24.53 -3.02
N SER A 347 -15.60 -23.55 -3.82
CA SER A 347 -16.57 -22.50 -3.48
C SER A 347 -18.04 -22.93 -3.36
N LEU A 348 -18.34 -24.24 -3.30
CA LEU A 348 -19.72 -24.76 -3.19
C LEU A 348 -19.96 -25.70 -2.00
N ASP A 349 -18.90 -26.22 -1.36
CA ASP A 349 -19.03 -27.20 -0.25
C ASP A 349 -18.77 -26.59 1.14
N THR A 350 -18.43 -25.31 1.24
CA THR A 350 -18.25 -24.64 2.54
C THR A 350 -19.56 -24.40 3.31
N ILE A 351 -20.71 -24.78 2.73
CA ILE A 351 -21.95 -25.02 3.49
C ILE A 351 -21.94 -26.48 3.97
N ASP A 352 -20.97 -26.81 4.83
CA ASP A 352 -20.76 -28.15 5.38
C ASP A 352 -21.84 -28.48 6.42
N SER A 353 -23.00 -28.87 5.89
CA SER A 353 -24.31 -28.95 6.54
C SER A 353 -24.80 -27.64 7.17
N MET A 354 -25.86 -27.06 6.60
CA MET A 354 -26.58 -25.91 7.18
C MET A 354 -27.13 -26.21 8.59
N GLU A 355 -27.30 -27.49 8.91
CA GLU A 355 -27.71 -28.02 10.21
C GLU A 355 -26.59 -27.95 11.26
N ALA A 356 -25.33 -27.66 10.90
CA ALA A 356 -24.24 -27.45 11.85
C ALA A 356 -24.38 -26.12 12.63
N THR A 357 -24.86 -25.07 11.96
CA THR A 357 -24.96 -23.71 12.53
C THR A 357 -26.37 -23.37 13.02
N TYR A 358 -27.41 -23.97 12.44
CA TYR A 358 -28.81 -23.67 12.77
C TYR A 358 -29.61 -24.93 13.12
N THR A 359 -30.59 -24.79 14.03
CA THR A 359 -31.72 -25.72 14.17
C THR A 359 -32.94 -25.19 13.45
N ARG A 360 -33.93 -26.06 13.21
CA ARG A 360 -35.26 -25.68 12.75
C ARG A 360 -36.19 -25.56 13.95
N GLY A 361 -36.75 -24.37 14.18
CA GLY A 361 -37.78 -24.10 15.19
C GLY A 361 -39.09 -23.63 14.54
N ASP A 362 -40.11 -23.36 15.36
CA ASP A 362 -41.50 -23.13 14.92
C ASP A 362 -41.70 -21.93 13.97
N LEU A 363 -40.77 -20.97 13.95
CA LEU A 363 -40.81 -19.78 13.09
C LEU A 363 -39.71 -19.74 12.01
N GLY A 364 -38.86 -20.78 11.90
CA GLY A 364 -37.79 -20.81 10.90
C GLY A 364 -36.48 -21.42 11.42
N PHE A 365 -35.35 -20.98 10.87
CA PHE A 365 -34.03 -21.42 11.31
C PHE A 365 -33.52 -20.53 12.46
N ILE A 366 -33.06 -21.16 13.54
CA ILE A 366 -32.57 -20.51 14.76
C ILE A 366 -31.09 -20.89 14.95
N PRO A 367 -30.18 -19.96 15.26
CA PRO A 367 -28.78 -20.29 15.52
C PRO A 367 -28.63 -21.30 16.66
N LYS A 368 -27.76 -22.30 16.50
CA LYS A 368 -27.40 -23.22 17.58
C LYS A 368 -26.60 -22.45 18.65
N PRO A 369 -26.95 -22.56 19.95
CA PRO A 369 -26.13 -21.99 21.01
C PRO A 369 -24.76 -22.68 21.01
N VAL A 370 -23.70 -21.89 20.83
CA VAL A 370 -22.34 -22.42 20.75
C VAL A 370 -21.85 -22.77 22.15
N GLU A 371 -21.76 -24.06 22.46
CA GLU A 371 -21.00 -24.52 23.64
C GLU A 371 -19.53 -24.13 23.46
N LEU A 372 -19.10 -23.12 24.23
CA LEU A 372 -17.73 -22.64 24.24
C LEU A 372 -16.77 -23.79 24.60
N ARG A 373 -15.98 -24.23 23.62
CA ARG A 373 -14.94 -25.25 23.81
C ARG A 373 -13.93 -24.78 24.87
N SER A 374 -13.26 -25.77 25.48
CA SER A 374 -12.52 -25.62 26.74
C SER A 374 -11.50 -24.46 26.75
N LYS A 375 -11.34 -23.87 27.95
CA LYS A 375 -10.53 -22.67 28.25
C LYS A 375 -9.02 -22.90 28.07
N ILE A 376 -8.56 -23.11 26.84
CA ILE A 376 -7.14 -23.19 26.46
C ILE A 376 -6.84 -21.99 25.54
N PRO A 377 -6.11 -20.97 26.01
CA PRO A 377 -5.83 -19.79 25.21
C PRO A 377 -4.83 -20.12 24.11
N THR A 378 -5.31 -20.26 22.87
CA THR A 378 -4.45 -20.34 21.69
C THR A 378 -4.03 -18.94 21.26
N LYS A 379 -2.80 -18.81 20.71
CA LYS A 379 -2.08 -17.54 20.51
C LYS A 379 -2.65 -16.62 19.41
N ARG A 380 -3.93 -16.78 19.05
CA ARG A 380 -4.69 -15.94 18.10
C ARG A 380 -5.83 -15.16 18.78
N HIS A 381 -6.05 -15.35 20.09
CA HIS A 381 -7.22 -14.82 20.81
C HIS A 381 -7.11 -13.32 21.18
N MET A 382 -5.97 -12.65 20.98
CA MET A 382 -5.81 -11.24 21.39
C MET A 382 -6.40 -10.25 20.40
N ASP A 383 -6.35 -10.55 19.10
CA ASP A 383 -6.59 -9.57 18.03
C ASP A 383 -7.99 -9.71 17.39
N SER A 384 -8.92 -10.40 18.07
CA SER A 384 -10.24 -10.74 17.53
C SER A 384 -11.40 -10.54 18.52
N GLN A 385 -11.26 -9.61 19.46
CA GLN A 385 -12.44 -9.00 20.11
C GLN A 385 -13.04 -7.94 19.19
N THR A 386 -13.82 -8.38 18.19
CA THR A 386 -14.87 -7.53 17.62
C THR A 386 -15.79 -7.06 18.75
N GLY A 387 -16.24 -5.80 18.68
CA GLY A 387 -17.01 -5.17 19.73
C GLY A 387 -18.35 -5.84 20.05
N ILE A 388 -18.98 -5.32 21.11
CA ILE A 388 -20.31 -5.66 21.60
C ILE A 388 -21.33 -5.71 20.45
N SER A 389 -22.25 -6.67 20.48
CA SER A 389 -23.28 -6.84 19.44
C SER A 389 -24.15 -5.60 19.29
N PHE A 390 -24.60 -5.32 18.07
CA PHE A 390 -25.49 -4.19 17.77
C PHE A 390 -26.78 -4.20 18.61
N ASP A 391 -27.34 -5.39 18.86
CA ASP A 391 -28.53 -5.57 19.72
C ASP A 391 -28.25 -5.25 21.20
N GLU A 392 -27.03 -5.53 21.68
CA GLU A 392 -26.61 -5.23 23.06
C GLU A 392 -26.28 -3.74 23.23
N TYR A 393 -25.75 -3.08 22.19
CA TYR A 393 -25.60 -1.62 22.16
C TYR A 393 -26.96 -0.90 22.26
N LEU A 394 -27.99 -1.37 21.53
CA LEU A 394 -29.34 -0.82 21.61
C LEU A 394 -29.92 -0.89 23.04
N MET A 395 -29.75 -2.02 23.73
CA MET A 395 -30.19 -2.18 25.13
C MET A 395 -29.50 -1.19 26.09
N TYR A 396 -28.22 -0.88 25.87
CA TYR A 396 -27.51 0.14 26.66
C TYR A 396 -28.02 1.56 26.37
N VAL A 397 -28.34 1.91 25.12
CA VAL A 397 -28.86 3.24 24.76
C VAL A 397 -30.20 3.51 25.42
N GLU A 398 -31.17 2.59 25.33
CA GLU A 398 -32.50 2.75 25.93
C GLU A 398 -32.43 2.97 27.45
N THR A 399 -31.55 2.24 28.13
CA THR A 399 -31.37 2.31 29.59
C THR A 399 -30.94 3.71 30.06
N THR A 400 -30.24 4.50 29.23
CA THR A 400 -29.77 5.84 29.61
C THR A 400 -30.83 6.94 29.56
N GLN A 401 -31.92 6.76 28.81
CA GLN A 401 -32.96 7.81 28.66
C GLN A 401 -33.93 7.87 29.86
N SER A 402 -34.00 6.82 30.68
CA SER A 402 -34.92 6.73 31.84
C SER A 402 -34.30 7.23 33.16
N ARG A 403 -33.74 8.44 33.19
CA ARG A 403 -33.33 9.10 34.46
C ARG A 403 -33.88 10.52 34.58
N LYS A 404 -35.03 10.62 35.24
CA LYS A 404 -35.78 11.87 35.53
C LYS A 404 -34.87 12.97 36.10
N SER A 405 -34.86 14.14 35.46
CA SER A 405 -34.61 15.42 36.11
C SER A 405 -35.93 16.03 36.58
N TYR A 406 -35.91 16.74 37.71
CA TYR A 406 -37.08 17.49 38.18
C TYR A 406 -37.22 18.80 37.38
N SER A 407 -38.46 19.12 37.00
CA SER A 407 -38.85 20.45 36.53
C SER A 407 -39.33 21.32 37.70
N VAL A 408 -38.98 22.60 37.66
CA VAL A 408 -39.66 23.70 38.39
C VAL A 408 -40.11 24.72 37.33
N GLU A 409 -41.20 25.43 37.62
CA GLU A 409 -42.08 26.08 36.63
C GLU A 409 -41.50 27.39 36.03
N GLY A 410 -42.00 27.80 34.86
CA GLY A 410 -41.41 28.92 34.11
C GLY A 410 -42.17 29.42 32.86
N GLU A 411 -43.50 29.42 32.89
CA GLU A 411 -44.43 30.14 31.97
C GLU A 411 -44.44 29.78 30.46
N GLU A 412 -45.44 30.32 29.75
CA GLU A 412 -45.94 29.85 28.46
C GLU A 412 -45.65 30.82 27.29
N GLN A 413 -45.49 30.28 26.07
CA GLN A 413 -46.14 30.88 24.90
C GLN A 413 -46.31 29.92 23.69
N SER A 414 -47.58 29.80 23.29
CA SER A 414 -48.16 29.31 22.02
C SER A 414 -47.26 28.81 20.87
N ILE A 415 -47.54 27.58 20.42
CA ILE A 415 -47.38 27.14 19.02
C ILE A 415 -48.50 27.78 18.14
N PRO A 416 -48.38 27.79 16.80
CA PRO A 416 -49.00 26.69 16.05
C PRO A 416 -48.21 26.19 14.82
N ASP A 417 -48.46 24.92 14.47
CA ASP A 417 -48.66 24.29 13.15
C ASP A 417 -48.13 24.93 11.85
N SER A 418 -47.83 24.17 10.79
CA SER A 418 -47.47 22.73 10.62
C SER A 418 -47.09 22.52 9.15
N HIS A 419 -46.27 21.51 8.84
CA HIS A 419 -46.46 20.57 7.71
C HIS A 419 -45.20 19.71 7.52
N ILE A 420 -45.36 18.39 7.68
CA ILE A 420 -44.46 17.41 7.07
C ILE A 420 -45.06 17.06 5.71
N VAL A 421 -44.26 17.12 4.65
CA VAL A 421 -44.57 16.52 3.35
C VAL A 421 -43.48 15.53 3.04
N VAL A 422 -43.84 14.25 3.05
CA VAL A 422 -42.98 13.16 2.55
C VAL A 422 -43.01 13.19 1.03
N HIS A 423 -41.87 13.02 0.38
CA HIS A 423 -41.83 12.66 -1.04
C HIS A 423 -40.81 11.55 -1.29
N GLU A 424 -41.19 10.60 -2.12
CA GLU A 424 -40.49 9.32 -2.26
C GLU A 424 -39.38 9.33 -3.33
N GLY A 425 -38.31 8.58 -3.03
CA GLY A 425 -37.66 7.65 -3.96
C GLY A 425 -37.24 8.12 -5.35
N LYS A 426 -35.94 8.38 -5.52
CA LYS A 426 -35.16 7.97 -6.70
C LYS A 426 -33.69 7.76 -6.31
N PRO A 427 -33.01 6.72 -6.81
CA PRO A 427 -31.60 6.48 -6.50
C PRO A 427 -30.71 7.47 -7.27
N SER A 428 -29.84 8.18 -6.56
CA SER A 428 -28.83 9.03 -7.17
C SER A 428 -27.58 8.21 -7.49
N VAL A 429 -27.34 7.92 -8.77
CA VAL A 429 -26.04 7.41 -9.22
C VAL A 429 -25.11 8.61 -9.32
N LEU A 430 -24.13 8.68 -8.44
CA LEU A 430 -23.05 9.66 -8.50
C LEU A 430 -21.73 8.91 -8.74
N PHE A 431 -21.28 8.94 -10.00
CA PHE A 431 -19.85 8.90 -10.27
C PHE A 431 -19.25 10.18 -9.70
N PHE A 432 -18.08 10.08 -9.05
CA PHE A 432 -17.22 11.23 -8.81
C PHE A 432 -16.19 11.29 -9.94
N ASP A 433 -16.03 12.48 -10.51
CA ASP A 433 -15.03 12.82 -11.51
C ASP A 433 -14.18 13.94 -10.89
N GLU A 434 -12.96 13.61 -10.48
CA GLU A 434 -12.08 14.51 -9.73
C GLU A 434 -11.15 15.28 -10.69
N SER A 435 -11.71 16.28 -11.37
CA SER A 435 -10.97 17.04 -12.40
C SER A 435 -11.27 18.55 -12.48
N GLU A 436 -11.55 19.22 -11.34
CA GLU A 436 -11.48 20.69 -11.29
C GLU A 436 -11.14 21.24 -9.88
N ILE A 437 -9.89 21.67 -9.69
CA ILE A 437 -9.48 22.62 -8.63
C ILE A 437 -8.71 23.75 -9.33
N VAL A 438 -9.23 24.97 -9.24
CA VAL A 438 -8.61 26.17 -9.81
C VAL A 438 -7.73 26.82 -8.74
N GLU A 439 -6.49 27.16 -9.11
CA GLU A 439 -5.58 27.94 -8.28
C GLU A 439 -5.95 29.43 -8.32
N GLU A 440 -6.00 30.09 -7.16
CA GLU A 440 -5.97 31.55 -7.05
C GLU A 440 -4.87 31.99 -6.07
N GLU A 441 -3.79 32.56 -6.60
CA GLU A 441 -2.82 33.37 -5.84
C GLU A 441 -3.11 34.87 -6.06
N SER A 442 -3.00 35.70 -5.02
CA SER A 442 -2.60 37.12 -5.17
C SER A 442 -2.28 37.83 -3.83
N GLU A 443 -0.98 37.92 -3.56
CA GLU A 443 -0.20 39.05 -3.02
C GLU A 443 -0.84 40.15 -2.11
N ALA A 444 -0.37 40.17 -0.86
CA ALA A 444 0.46 41.24 -0.26
C ALA A 444 -0.11 42.51 0.42
N SER A 445 0.77 43.05 1.29
CA SER A 445 0.86 44.43 1.81
C SER A 445 -0.10 44.93 2.90
N ASN A 446 0.40 44.95 4.15
CA ASN A 446 0.93 46.20 4.71
C ASN A 446 1.81 45.99 5.96
N LYS A 447 2.75 46.92 6.20
CA LYS A 447 3.71 46.89 7.31
C LYS A 447 3.60 48.20 8.12
N ILE A 448 3.55 48.11 9.45
CA ILE A 448 3.67 49.26 10.35
C ILE A 448 4.63 48.89 11.48
N ASP A 449 5.78 49.57 11.54
CA ASP A 449 6.71 49.47 12.67
C ASP A 449 6.25 50.40 13.80
N ILE A 450 6.26 49.92 15.05
CA ILE A 450 5.94 50.72 16.25
C ILE A 450 7.16 50.76 17.18
N PHE A 451 8.18 51.51 16.76
CA PHE A 451 9.25 52.00 17.62
C PHE A 451 9.70 53.37 17.12
N GLY A 452 9.30 54.42 17.84
CA GLY A 452 9.77 55.79 17.67
C GLY A 452 10.19 56.33 19.03
N VAL A 453 11.43 56.80 19.13
CA VAL A 453 11.99 57.45 20.32
C VAL A 453 12.39 58.85 19.91
N GLU A 454 11.87 59.86 20.58
CA GLU A 454 12.46 61.20 20.63
C GLU A 454 12.39 61.71 22.08
N GLU A 455 13.39 62.52 22.43
CA GLU A 455 13.59 63.13 23.73
C GLU A 455 13.26 64.63 23.62
N GLU A 456 12.84 65.30 24.71
CA GLU A 456 13.44 66.58 25.10
C GLU A 456 13.05 66.98 26.54
N GLU A 457 13.73 67.99 27.06
CA GLU A 457 13.75 68.40 28.47
C GLU A 457 12.76 69.55 28.76
N ASP A 458 12.35 69.74 30.03
CA ASP A 458 12.92 70.81 30.87
C ASP A 458 12.43 70.71 32.34
N GLN A 459 13.09 71.46 33.24
CA GLN A 459 12.80 71.63 34.67
C GLN A 459 12.50 73.14 34.96
N PRO A 460 12.53 73.74 36.19
CA PRO A 460 12.98 73.25 37.50
C PRO A 460 12.15 73.69 38.75
N SER A 461 12.75 73.42 39.93
CA SER A 461 12.54 74.05 41.26
C SER A 461 11.49 73.44 42.22
N GLY A 462 11.79 73.23 43.51
CA GLY A 462 13.11 73.26 44.18
C GLY A 462 13.09 73.31 45.72
N VAL A 463 14.23 72.97 46.36
CA VAL A 463 14.58 73.11 47.81
C VAL A 463 13.73 72.20 48.76
N VAL A 464 14.17 71.59 49.87
CA VAL A 464 15.19 71.91 50.89
C VAL A 464 15.85 70.63 51.52
N THR A 465 17.14 70.73 51.88
CA THR A 465 18.02 69.76 52.62
C THR A 465 17.93 69.96 54.17
N PRO A 466 18.72 69.38 55.14
CA PRO A 466 20.04 68.71 55.06
C PRO A 466 20.45 67.60 56.10
N LEU A 467 21.69 67.05 55.92
CA LEU A 467 22.64 66.45 56.93
C LEU A 467 22.15 65.24 57.79
N GLU A 468 22.94 64.33 58.38
CA GLU A 468 24.40 64.00 58.53
C GLU A 468 24.48 62.44 58.82
N ALA A 469 25.56 61.66 59.06
CA ALA A 469 27.02 61.80 59.29
C ALA A 469 27.80 60.47 58.99
N SER A 470 29.07 60.35 59.41
CA SER A 470 29.96 59.15 59.41
C SER A 470 30.38 58.79 60.87
N PRO A 471 31.40 57.93 61.22
CA PRO A 471 32.29 57.01 60.48
C PRO A 471 32.62 55.62 61.16
N SER A 472 33.45 54.77 60.49
CA SER A 472 34.41 53.74 61.01
C SER A 472 33.88 52.59 61.95
N GLU A 473 34.61 51.50 62.28
CA GLU A 473 36.02 51.08 62.12
C GLU A 473 36.15 49.52 62.03
N ALA A 474 37.36 48.95 61.88
CA ALA A 474 37.64 47.50 61.69
C ALA A 474 38.09 46.77 62.99
N PRO A 475 38.33 45.43 62.97
CA PRO A 475 39.73 44.97 62.81
C PRO A 475 39.95 43.61 62.07
N THR A 476 41.23 43.28 61.83
CA THR A 476 41.80 42.01 61.30
C THR A 476 41.94 40.91 62.39
N VAL A 477 42.37 39.64 62.18
CA VAL A 477 43.71 39.13 61.73
C VAL A 477 43.67 37.65 61.28
N GLU A 478 44.22 37.40 60.09
CA GLU A 478 45.17 36.36 59.57
C GLU A 478 45.33 34.95 60.20
N GLY A 479 45.74 33.95 59.38
CA GLY A 479 46.06 32.58 59.85
C GLY A 479 46.44 31.48 58.82
N GLU A 480 47.50 31.69 58.02
CA GLU A 480 48.41 30.66 57.43
C GLU A 480 47.91 29.48 56.53
N SER A 481 48.90 28.80 55.92
CA SER A 481 48.90 27.56 55.08
C SER A 481 50.35 26.98 55.16
N PRO A 482 50.78 25.86 54.52
CA PRO A 482 50.10 24.86 53.66
C PRO A 482 50.47 23.37 53.96
N GLY A 483 49.99 22.43 53.13
CA GLY A 483 50.53 21.05 52.98
C GLY A 483 49.84 19.95 53.82
N ALA A 484 50.02 18.64 53.55
CA ALA A 484 50.64 17.94 52.41
C ALA A 484 50.21 16.45 52.37
N GLN A 485 50.36 15.78 51.20
CA GLN A 485 50.56 14.32 50.95
C GLN A 485 49.86 13.24 51.83
N SER A 486 49.07 12.34 51.20
CA SER A 486 49.23 10.86 51.31
C SER A 486 48.22 10.06 50.46
N GLU A 487 48.71 9.10 49.65
CA GLU A 487 48.03 7.85 49.20
C GLU A 487 46.66 7.97 48.45
N GLY A 488 46.18 7.04 47.60
CA GLY A 488 46.41 5.59 47.43
C GLY A 488 45.10 4.83 47.77
N ASP A 489 44.54 3.91 46.98
CA ASP A 489 45.04 3.25 45.76
C ASP A 489 43.87 2.65 44.92
N ASN A 490 43.83 2.96 43.61
CA ASN A 490 43.55 2.03 42.49
C ASN A 490 42.17 1.25 42.41
N PRO A 491 41.92 0.27 41.50
CA PRO A 491 41.00 0.53 40.37
C PRO A 491 39.99 -0.62 40.01
N GLU A 492 39.53 -0.59 38.74
CA GLU A 492 38.78 -1.62 37.96
C GLU A 492 37.27 -1.76 38.27
N SER A 493 36.32 -1.74 37.31
CA SER A 493 36.22 -2.31 35.93
C SER A 493 35.97 -3.83 35.92
N PRO A 494 35.25 -4.41 34.92
CA PRO A 494 34.87 -3.89 33.60
C PRO A 494 33.50 -3.19 33.53
#